data_AF-A0A366W7J6-F1
#
_entry.id   AF-A0A366W7J6-F1
#
_cell.length_a   1.000
_cell.length_b   1.000
_cell.length_c   1.000
_cell.angle_alpha   90.00
_cell.angle_beta   90.00
_cell.angle_gamma   90.00
#
_symmetry.space_group_name_H-M   'P 1'
#
loop_
_entity.id
_entity.type
_entity.pdbx_description
1 polymer ?
#
loop_
_entity_poly.entity_id
_entity_poly.type
_entity_poly.pdbx_seq_one_letter_code
_entity_poly.pdbx_strand_id
1 'polypeptide(L)'
;MYFKRRLLMMISSVCLFNIEILADSAQLLMIKDQISQLEQRGDAVPADLYEMAKQLEVAEQSNSANNQPTDRSCNQNLIGTWENSGKNKIYVLNANGLGYFIEYSVSGESYQSRVEFKWTSSQDAVTFNYTSDLIATNLETGMVSHKTRLENGAKSCRFTSTVLVIDGSAYYP
;
A
#
# COMPACT_ATOMS: atom_id res chain seq x y z
N MET A 1 -17.11 54.37 -43.41
CA MET A 1 -16.60 54.66 -42.05
C MET A 1 -15.92 53.40 -41.51
N TYR A 2 -14.66 53.54 -41.11
CA TYR A 2 -13.73 52.73 -40.28
C TYR A 2 -14.07 51.25 -39.94
N PHE A 3 -13.27 50.20 -40.24
CA PHE A 3 -11.87 49.77 -39.92
C PHE A 3 -11.67 48.98 -38.59
N LYS A 4 -11.11 47.74 -38.70
CA LYS A 4 -10.30 46.93 -37.73
C LYS A 4 -11.07 46.35 -36.49
N ARG A 5 -10.77 45.18 -35.92
CA ARG A 5 -9.52 44.38 -35.78
C ARG A 5 -9.86 43.00 -35.13
N ARG A 6 -9.09 41.93 -35.49
CA ARG A 6 -8.43 40.87 -34.65
C ARG A 6 -9.25 40.17 -33.53
N LEU A 7 -9.07 38.94 -33.05
CA LEU A 7 -8.04 37.86 -33.02
C LEU A 7 -8.80 36.66 -32.35
N LEU A 8 -8.76 35.41 -32.82
CA LEU A 8 -7.93 34.30 -32.32
C LEU A 8 -7.99 34.00 -30.80
N MET A 9 -8.08 32.70 -30.47
CA MET A 9 -8.07 32.01 -29.15
C MET A 9 -9.48 31.70 -28.57
N MET A 10 -9.77 30.53 -28.02
CA MET A 10 -8.88 29.51 -27.44
C MET A 10 -9.55 28.13 -27.43
N ILE A 11 -8.75 27.13 -27.79
CA ILE A 11 -8.92 25.73 -27.43
C ILE A 11 -8.91 25.64 -25.91
N SER A 12 -9.88 24.92 -25.33
CA SER A 12 -9.81 24.40 -23.96
C SER A 12 -10.59 23.08 -23.99
N SER A 13 -10.04 22.02 -24.59
CA SER A 13 -9.06 21.10 -24.00
C SER A 13 -9.31 20.77 -22.53
N VAL A 14 -9.99 19.64 -22.36
CA VAL A 14 -9.73 18.57 -21.38
C VAL A 14 -9.88 18.94 -19.90
N CYS A 15 -11.07 18.70 -19.35
CA CYS A 15 -11.26 18.47 -17.91
C CYS A 15 -12.33 17.42 -17.65
N LEU A 16 -12.33 16.29 -18.36
CA LEU A 16 -13.29 15.23 -18.07
C LEU A 16 -12.65 13.84 -18.29
N PHE A 17 -12.65 13.06 -17.20
CA PHE A 17 -12.41 11.61 -17.08
C PHE A 17 -10.97 11.09 -17.15
N ASN A 18 -10.29 11.09 -16.00
CA ASN A 18 -9.15 10.20 -15.69
C ASN A 18 -9.26 9.63 -14.26
N ILE A 19 -10.48 9.52 -13.72
CA ILE A 19 -10.72 9.08 -12.33
C ILE A 19 -11.05 7.59 -12.25
N GLU A 20 -11.58 6.98 -13.31
CA GLU A 20 -11.99 5.56 -13.31
C GLU A 20 -10.78 4.61 -13.28
N ILE A 21 -9.75 4.88 -14.09
CA ILE A 21 -8.54 4.03 -14.19
C ILE A 21 -7.76 3.95 -12.86
N LEU A 22 -7.82 5.01 -12.04
CA LEU A 22 -7.09 5.09 -10.77
C LEU A 22 -7.71 4.23 -9.66
N ALA A 23 -9.03 4.04 -9.70
CA ALA A 23 -9.76 3.22 -8.75
C ALA A 23 -9.50 1.73 -9.01
N ASP A 24 -9.40 1.34 -10.28
CA ASP A 24 -9.25 -0.06 -10.69
C ASP A 24 -7.91 -0.68 -10.23
N SER A 25 -6.81 0.08 -10.23
CA SER A 25 -5.50 -0.45 -9.80
C SER A 25 -5.34 -0.63 -8.31
N ALA A 26 -5.90 0.29 -7.51
CA ALA A 26 -5.96 0.11 -6.07
C ALA A 26 -6.88 -1.06 -5.72
N GLN A 27 -8.02 -1.19 -6.40
CA GLN A 27 -8.96 -2.28 -6.22
C GLN A 27 -8.36 -3.63 -6.62
N LEU A 28 -7.63 -3.70 -7.73
CA LEU A 28 -6.98 -4.92 -8.15
C LEU A 28 -5.94 -5.39 -7.13
N LEU A 29 -5.10 -4.48 -6.62
CA LEU A 29 -4.14 -4.79 -5.57
C LEU A 29 -4.83 -5.28 -4.30
N MET A 30 -5.94 -4.64 -3.92
CA MET A 30 -6.76 -5.06 -2.78
C MET A 30 -7.31 -6.47 -2.93
N ILE A 31 -7.91 -6.80 -4.07
CA ILE A 31 -8.47 -8.13 -4.31
C ILE A 31 -7.36 -9.19 -4.37
N LYS A 32 -6.23 -8.89 -5.04
CA LYS A 32 -5.08 -9.81 -5.10
C LYS A 32 -4.47 -10.07 -3.73
N ASP A 33 -4.27 -9.03 -2.93
CA ASP A 33 -3.80 -9.18 -1.55
C ASP A 33 -4.79 -10.01 -0.73
N GLN A 34 -6.10 -9.70 -0.83
CA GLN A 34 -7.13 -10.47 -0.13
C GLN A 34 -7.13 -11.97 -0.51
N ILE A 35 -7.00 -12.29 -1.80
CA ILE A 35 -6.85 -13.68 -2.26
C ILE A 35 -5.62 -14.33 -1.62
N SER A 36 -4.46 -13.66 -1.67
CA SER A 36 -3.23 -14.20 -1.09
C SER A 36 -3.34 -14.42 0.42
N GLN A 37 -3.99 -13.53 1.16
CA GLN A 37 -4.23 -13.68 2.61
C GLN A 37 -5.17 -14.86 2.92
N LEU A 38 -6.18 -15.12 2.08
CA LEU A 38 -7.06 -16.29 2.24
C LEU A 38 -6.29 -17.59 1.98
N GLU A 39 -5.49 -17.64 0.90
CA GLU A 39 -4.65 -18.80 0.57
C GLU A 39 -3.63 -19.10 1.68
N GLN A 40 -2.97 -18.07 2.23
CA GLN A 40 -1.99 -18.21 3.32
C GLN A 40 -2.62 -18.73 4.62
N ARG A 41 -3.90 -18.40 4.87
CA ARG A 41 -4.65 -18.93 6.02
C ARG A 41 -5.20 -20.34 5.79
N GLY A 42 -5.10 -20.87 4.57
CA GLY A 42 -5.70 -22.14 4.18
C GLY A 42 -7.22 -22.05 4.04
N ASP A 43 -7.77 -20.84 3.93
CA ASP A 43 -9.19 -20.61 3.73
C ASP A 43 -9.57 -20.87 2.25
N ALA A 44 -10.81 -21.28 2.02
CA ALA A 44 -11.34 -21.37 0.67
C ALA A 44 -11.48 -19.97 0.07
N VAL A 45 -10.80 -19.71 -1.04
CA VAL A 45 -10.96 -18.46 -1.80
C VAL A 45 -12.25 -18.54 -2.64
N PRO A 46 -13.20 -17.60 -2.48
CA PRO A 46 -14.37 -17.55 -3.33
C PRO A 46 -13.99 -17.38 -4.80
N ALA A 47 -14.61 -18.17 -5.69
CA ALA A 47 -14.37 -18.10 -7.13
C ALA A 47 -14.59 -16.68 -7.69
N ASP A 48 -15.58 -15.97 -7.15
CA ASP A 48 -15.90 -14.59 -7.52
C ASP A 48 -14.73 -13.63 -7.28
N LEU A 49 -13.88 -13.86 -6.26
CA LEU A 49 -12.70 -13.02 -6.04
C LEU A 49 -11.67 -13.19 -7.16
N TYR A 50 -11.41 -14.42 -7.60
CA TYR A 50 -10.53 -14.67 -8.74
C TYR A 50 -11.12 -14.10 -10.03
N GLU A 51 -12.44 -14.20 -10.21
CA GLU A 51 -13.11 -13.64 -11.39
C GLU A 51 -13.02 -12.11 -11.40
N MET A 52 -13.28 -11.45 -10.27
CA MET A 52 -13.12 -10.00 -10.14
C MET A 52 -11.67 -9.55 -10.39
N ALA A 53 -10.69 -10.26 -9.81
CA ALA A 53 -9.27 -9.97 -10.06
C ALA A 53 -8.95 -10.07 -11.56
N LYS A 54 -9.43 -11.11 -12.24
CA LYS A 54 -9.22 -11.31 -13.67
C LYS A 54 -9.90 -10.24 -14.53
N GLN A 55 -11.13 -9.84 -14.18
CA GLN A 55 -11.85 -8.78 -14.89
C GLN A 55 -11.11 -7.45 -14.77
N LEU A 56 -10.63 -7.11 -13.57
CA LEU A 56 -9.83 -5.91 -13.33
C LEU A 56 -8.47 -5.98 -14.06
N GLU A 57 -7.79 -7.13 -14.09
CA GLU A 57 -6.55 -7.29 -14.88
C GLU A 57 -6.78 -7.03 -16.38
N VAL A 58 -7.87 -7.55 -16.94
CA VAL A 58 -8.23 -7.31 -18.35
C VAL A 58 -8.57 -5.84 -18.57
N ALA A 59 -9.29 -5.20 -17.65
CA ALA A 59 -9.58 -3.77 -17.70
C ALA A 59 -8.29 -2.93 -17.66
N GLU A 60 -7.34 -3.25 -16.77
CA GLU A 60 -6.05 -2.57 -16.70
C GLU A 60 -5.21 -2.76 -17.97
N GLN A 61 -5.16 -3.97 -18.51
CA GLN A 61 -4.40 -4.26 -19.73
C GLN A 61 -4.99 -3.56 -20.97
N SER A 62 -6.32 -3.50 -21.06
CA SER A 62 -7.01 -2.78 -22.14
C SER A 62 -6.88 -1.25 -22.02
N ASN A 63 -6.78 -0.73 -20.80
CA ASN A 63 -6.51 0.70 -20.53
C ASN A 63 -5.00 1.06 -20.59
N SER A 64 -4.10 0.07 -20.51
CA SER A 64 -2.64 0.25 -20.56
C SER A 64 -2.13 0.76 -21.92
N ALA A 65 -2.96 0.75 -22.97
CA ALA A 65 -2.60 1.39 -24.24
C ALA A 65 -2.48 2.92 -24.13
N ASN A 66 -3.03 3.56 -23.08
CA ASN A 66 -2.91 5.00 -22.87
C ASN A 66 -2.62 5.46 -21.43
N ASN A 67 -2.87 4.66 -20.39
CA ASN A 67 -2.63 5.07 -18.99
C ASN A 67 -2.38 3.86 -18.08
N GLN A 68 -1.13 3.38 -17.98
CA GLN A 68 -0.77 2.52 -16.84
C GLN A 68 -0.89 3.33 -15.54
N PRO A 69 -1.35 2.73 -14.42
CA PRO A 69 -1.26 3.38 -13.12
C PRO A 69 0.19 3.78 -12.90
N THR A 70 0.41 5.10 -12.80
CA THR A 70 1.76 5.63 -12.67
C THR A 70 2.22 5.29 -11.26
N ASP A 71 3.11 4.31 -11.13
CA ASP A 71 3.76 4.03 -9.86
C ASP A 71 4.45 5.31 -9.39
N ARG A 72 4.03 5.78 -8.22
CA ARG A 72 4.54 7.00 -7.62
C ARG A 72 5.63 6.64 -6.64
N SER A 73 6.60 7.54 -6.58
CA SER A 73 7.73 7.45 -5.66
C SER A 73 7.30 7.44 -4.19
N CYS A 74 8.09 6.76 -3.35
CA CYS A 74 7.97 6.82 -1.89
C CYS A 74 8.54 8.08 -1.23
N ASN A 75 9.00 9.05 -2.02
CA ASN A 75 9.21 10.42 -1.56
C ASN A 75 7.89 11.16 -1.27
N GLN A 76 6.74 10.57 -1.58
CA GLN A 76 5.44 11.10 -1.16
C GLN A 76 5.25 10.97 0.36
N ASN A 77 4.21 11.63 0.88
CA ASN A 77 3.93 11.65 2.30
C ASN A 77 3.49 10.26 2.80
N LEU A 78 4.46 9.47 3.30
CA LEU A 78 4.23 8.18 3.93
C LEU A 78 3.66 8.29 5.36
N ILE A 79 3.56 9.50 5.92
CA ILE A 79 3.10 9.72 7.28
C ILE A 79 1.65 9.25 7.40
N GLY A 80 1.38 8.34 8.33
CA GLY A 80 0.07 7.74 8.50
C GLY A 80 0.12 6.38 9.18
N THR A 81 -1.05 5.76 9.25
CA THR A 81 -1.21 4.34 9.61
C THR A 81 -1.49 3.58 8.33
N TRP A 82 -0.86 2.42 8.16
CA TRP A 82 -0.94 1.62 6.95
C TRP A 82 -1.16 0.16 7.34
N GLU A 83 -2.31 -0.39 6.96
CA GLU A 83 -2.73 -1.76 7.30
C GLU A 83 -2.73 -2.64 6.05
N ASN A 84 -2.36 -3.91 6.16
CA ASN A 84 -2.63 -4.86 5.08
C ASN A 84 -4.12 -5.24 5.05
N SER A 85 -4.60 -5.90 3.98
CA SER A 85 -6.03 -6.26 3.87
C SER A 85 -6.52 -7.19 5.00
N GLY A 86 -5.62 -8.03 5.52
CA GLY A 86 -5.91 -8.91 6.67
C GLY A 86 -5.95 -8.18 8.02
N LYS A 87 -5.59 -6.90 8.07
CA LYS A 87 -5.48 -6.06 9.28
C LYS A 87 -4.60 -6.66 10.38
N ASN A 88 -3.73 -7.57 10.01
CA ASN A 88 -2.83 -8.27 10.91
C ASN A 88 -1.40 -7.73 10.81
N LYS A 89 -1.11 -6.81 9.88
CA LYS A 89 0.16 -6.10 9.77
C LYS A 89 -0.10 -4.61 9.65
N ILE A 90 0.50 -3.83 10.55
CA ILE A 90 0.26 -2.40 10.67
C ILE A 90 1.59 -1.67 10.76
N TYR A 91 1.79 -0.72 9.86
CA TYR A 91 2.85 0.28 9.98
C TYR A 91 2.26 1.61 10.46
N VAL A 92 2.93 2.24 11.42
CA VAL A 92 2.68 3.63 11.78
C VAL A 92 3.94 4.43 11.56
N LEU A 93 3.85 5.42 10.66
CA LEU A 93 4.94 6.27 10.23
C LEU A 93 4.65 7.71 10.67
N ASN A 94 5.41 8.21 11.64
CA ASN A 94 5.20 9.55 12.20
C ASN A 94 6.08 10.60 11.49
N ALA A 95 5.62 11.85 11.50
CA ALA A 95 6.28 12.99 10.87
C ALA A 95 7.70 13.29 11.40
N ASN A 96 8.02 12.86 12.61
CA ASN A 96 9.32 13.04 13.24
C ASN A 96 10.36 11.97 12.82
N GLY A 97 10.03 11.12 11.83
CA GLY A 97 10.90 10.03 11.38
C GLY A 97 10.96 8.84 12.33
N LEU A 98 10.04 8.75 13.30
CA LEU A 98 9.83 7.57 14.15
C LEU A 98 8.63 6.78 13.66
N GLY A 99 8.62 5.48 13.92
CA GLY A 99 7.49 4.63 13.62
C GLY A 99 7.53 3.34 14.40
N TYR A 100 6.48 2.55 14.23
CA TYR A 100 6.41 1.20 14.76
C TYR A 100 5.68 0.28 13.80
N PHE A 101 5.98 -1.00 13.93
CA PHE A 101 5.31 -2.08 13.22
C PHE A 101 4.62 -2.98 14.24
N ILE A 102 3.38 -3.37 13.93
CA ILE A 102 2.59 -4.34 14.69
C ILE A 102 2.22 -5.49 13.77
N GLU A 103 2.38 -6.71 14.26
CA GLU A 103 1.87 -7.91 13.61
C GLU A 103 1.03 -8.75 14.59
N TYR A 104 -0.16 -9.14 14.16
CA TYR A 104 -1.04 -10.05 14.87
C TYR A 104 -0.94 -11.45 14.28
N SER A 105 -0.93 -12.48 15.13
CA SER A 105 -1.03 -13.86 14.66
C SER A 105 -2.36 -14.09 13.93
N VAL A 106 -2.30 -14.80 12.81
CA VAL A 106 -3.48 -15.10 11.97
C VAL A 106 -4.16 -16.43 12.33
N SER A 107 -3.52 -17.26 13.15
CA SER A 107 -4.07 -18.55 13.59
C SER A 107 -3.45 -19.01 14.91
N GLY A 108 -4.23 -19.80 15.68
CA GLY A 108 -3.82 -20.37 16.94
C GLY A 108 -3.91 -19.39 18.12
N GLU A 109 -2.86 -19.33 18.94
CA GLU A 109 -2.78 -18.44 20.09
C GLU A 109 -2.69 -16.97 19.66
N SER A 110 -3.37 -16.09 20.40
CA SER A 110 -3.41 -14.65 20.11
C SER A 110 -2.10 -13.98 20.55
N TYR A 111 -1.24 -13.67 19.57
CA TYR A 111 0.01 -12.94 19.78
C TYR A 111 0.00 -11.60 19.07
N GLN A 112 0.64 -10.61 19.68
CA GLN A 112 1.01 -9.34 19.05
C GLN A 112 2.52 -9.18 19.09
N SER A 113 3.13 -9.06 17.92
CA SER A 113 4.52 -8.67 17.74
C SER A 113 4.60 -7.17 17.51
N ARG A 114 5.48 -6.46 18.24
CA ARG A 114 5.68 -5.02 18.07
C ARG A 114 7.16 -4.65 18.06
N VAL A 115 7.54 -3.74 17.16
CA VAL A 115 8.90 -3.17 17.09
C VAL A 115 8.84 -1.68 16.80
N GLU A 116 9.78 -0.91 17.36
CA GLU A 116 9.97 0.50 17.09
C GLU A 116 11.17 0.74 16.17
N PHE A 117 11.08 1.74 15.30
CA PHE A 117 12.13 2.09 14.36
C PHE A 117 12.19 3.59 14.08
N LYS A 118 13.35 4.04 13.61
CA LYS A 118 13.48 5.27 12.82
C LYS A 118 13.30 4.93 11.35
N TRP A 119 12.70 5.83 10.58
CA TRP A 119 12.51 5.63 9.16
C TRP A 119 12.87 6.87 8.34
N THR A 120 13.30 6.61 7.11
CA THR A 120 13.48 7.62 6.07
C THR A 120 12.98 7.03 4.75
N SER A 121 12.55 7.88 3.82
CA SER A 121 12.20 7.45 2.48
C SER A 121 13.09 8.10 1.42
N SER A 122 13.26 7.38 0.33
CA SER A 122 13.86 7.82 -0.90
C SER A 122 12.90 7.53 -2.05
N GLN A 123 13.36 7.74 -3.29
CA GLN A 123 12.49 7.66 -4.45
C GLN A 123 11.78 6.30 -4.55
N ASP A 124 12.52 5.22 -4.35
CA ASP A 124 12.06 3.85 -4.61
C ASP A 124 12.19 2.93 -3.39
N ALA A 125 12.49 3.49 -2.22
CA ALA A 125 12.71 2.71 -1.01
C ALA A 125 12.34 3.45 0.29
N VAL A 126 12.04 2.67 1.32
CA VAL A 126 11.95 3.12 2.71
C VAL A 126 13.01 2.39 3.51
N THR A 127 13.81 3.13 4.28
CA THR A 127 14.83 2.57 5.16
C THR A 127 14.29 2.49 6.57
N PHE A 128 14.32 1.30 7.16
CA PHE A 128 13.95 1.05 8.55
C PHE A 128 15.21 0.82 9.39
N ASN A 129 15.35 1.61 10.45
CA ASN A 129 16.41 1.48 11.44
C ASN A 129 15.77 1.11 12.78
N TYR A 130 15.73 -0.18 13.09
CA TYR A 130 15.09 -0.72 14.28
C TYR A 130 15.84 -0.31 15.55
N THR A 131 15.12 0.38 16.44
CA THR A 131 15.63 0.89 17.70
C THR A 131 15.36 -0.06 18.86
N SER A 132 14.44 -1.00 18.69
CA SER A 132 14.12 -2.07 19.63
C SER A 132 14.17 -3.44 18.95
N ASP A 133 14.10 -4.50 19.75
CA ASP A 133 13.79 -5.83 19.25
C ASP A 133 12.29 -5.92 18.93
N LEU A 134 11.92 -6.85 18.04
CA LEU A 134 10.54 -7.27 17.83
C LEU A 134 10.12 -8.13 19.02
N ILE A 135 9.13 -7.66 19.78
CA ILE A 135 8.64 -8.33 20.98
C ILE A 135 7.30 -8.97 20.68
N ALA A 136 7.23 -10.29 20.73
CA ALA A 136 5.97 -11.03 20.65
C ALA A 136 5.38 -11.22 22.05
N THR A 137 4.14 -10.77 22.22
CA THR A 137 3.41 -10.81 23.50
C THR A 137 2.12 -11.58 23.32
N ASN A 138 1.87 -12.57 24.18
CA ASN A 138 0.60 -13.27 24.24
C ASN A 138 -0.46 -12.29 24.76
N LEU A 139 -1.54 -12.07 24.01
CA LEU A 139 -2.55 -11.06 24.31
C LEU A 139 -3.46 -11.44 25.49
N GLU A 140 -3.60 -12.73 25.80
CA GLU A 140 -4.43 -13.19 26.92
C GLU A 140 -3.70 -13.09 28.26
N THR A 141 -2.42 -13.44 28.27
CA THR A 141 -1.61 -13.51 29.50
C THR A 141 -0.70 -12.31 29.71
N GLY A 142 -0.46 -11.50 28.67
CA GLY A 142 0.53 -10.42 28.68
C GLY A 142 1.98 -10.91 28.72
N MET A 143 2.23 -12.22 28.63
CA MET A 143 3.57 -12.78 28.68
C MET A 143 4.30 -12.57 27.36
N VAL A 144 5.56 -12.13 27.45
CA VAL A 144 6.47 -12.07 26.30
C VAL A 144 6.92 -13.48 25.96
N SER A 145 6.66 -13.94 24.73
CA SER A 145 7.07 -15.27 24.27
C SER A 145 8.47 -15.27 23.72
N HIS A 146 8.82 -14.29 22.89
CA HIS A 146 10.16 -14.16 22.33
C HIS A 146 10.51 -12.72 21.94
N LYS A 147 11.81 -12.47 21.79
CA LYS A 147 12.37 -11.21 21.30
C LYS A 147 13.29 -11.51 20.13
N THR A 148 13.10 -10.82 19.02
CA THR A 148 13.88 -11.02 17.79
C THR A 148 14.55 -9.73 17.37
N ARG A 149 15.86 -9.77 17.15
CA ARG A 149 16.58 -8.64 16.57
C ARG A 149 16.32 -8.59 15.07
N LEU A 150 15.76 -7.49 14.59
CA LEU A 150 15.57 -7.25 13.16
C LEU A 150 16.79 -6.52 12.59
N GLU A 151 17.13 -6.84 11.34
CA GLU A 151 18.19 -6.16 10.60
C GLU A 151 17.67 -4.83 10.04
N ASN A 152 18.49 -3.78 10.19
CA ASN A 152 18.22 -2.51 9.55
C ASN A 152 18.40 -2.65 8.04
N GLY A 153 17.60 -1.94 7.25
CA GLY A 153 17.73 -1.99 5.81
C GLY A 153 16.71 -1.17 5.04
N ALA A 154 17.02 -1.00 3.76
CA ALA A 154 16.09 -0.43 2.79
C ALA A 154 15.18 -1.52 2.24
N LYS A 155 13.89 -1.21 2.15
CA LYS A 155 12.86 -2.02 1.50
C LYS A 155 12.37 -1.29 0.27
N SER A 156 12.18 -2.01 -0.82
CA SER A 156 11.57 -1.44 -2.03
C SER A 156 10.20 -0.86 -1.68
N CYS A 157 9.90 0.29 -2.24
CA CYS A 157 8.69 1.02 -1.91
C CYS A 157 8.15 1.72 -3.15
N ARG A 158 6.84 1.64 -3.34
CA ARG A 158 6.11 2.41 -4.35
C ARG A 158 4.69 2.70 -3.90
N PHE A 159 4.08 3.71 -4.48
CA PHE A 159 2.65 3.96 -4.38
C PHE A 159 1.97 3.58 -5.69
N THR A 160 0.93 2.76 -5.61
CA THR A 160 0.00 2.55 -6.73
C THR A 160 -1.32 3.20 -6.34
N SER A 161 -1.64 4.34 -6.96
CA SER A 161 -2.73 5.23 -6.53
C SER A 161 -2.58 5.65 -5.05
N THR A 162 -3.41 5.13 -4.15
CA THR A 162 -3.37 5.38 -2.70
C THR A 162 -2.84 4.20 -1.89
N VAL A 163 -2.46 3.11 -2.56
CA VAL A 163 -1.96 1.89 -1.93
C VAL A 163 -0.44 2.00 -1.79
N LEU A 164 0.05 1.86 -0.58
CA LEU A 164 1.47 1.79 -0.28
C LEU A 164 1.94 0.35 -0.46
N VAL A 165 2.93 0.12 -1.32
CA VAL A 165 3.52 -1.21 -1.50
C VAL A 165 4.94 -1.18 -0.95
N ILE A 166 5.21 -1.99 0.08
CA ILE A 166 6.54 -2.16 0.69
C ILE A 166 6.97 -3.62 0.53
N ASP A 167 8.13 -3.85 -0.09
CA ASP A 167 8.69 -5.19 -0.32
C ASP A 167 7.68 -6.16 -0.97
N GLY A 168 6.88 -5.64 -1.90
CA GLY A 168 5.83 -6.38 -2.61
C GLY A 168 4.52 -6.57 -1.84
N SER A 169 4.45 -6.20 -0.56
CA SER A 169 3.23 -6.27 0.25
C SER A 169 2.44 -4.97 0.16
N ALA A 170 1.12 -5.05 -0.02
CA ALA A 170 0.23 -3.90 -0.13
C ALA A 170 -0.31 -3.47 1.24
N TYR A 171 -0.38 -2.17 1.44
CA TYR A 171 -0.90 -1.52 2.65
C TYR A 171 -1.81 -0.35 2.27
N TYR A 172 -2.86 -0.20 3.06
CA TYR A 172 -3.96 0.73 2.85
C TYR A 172 -4.00 1.71 4.03
N PRO A 173 -4.30 2.99 3.78
CA PRO A 173 -4.35 4.01 4.83
C PRO A 173 -5.56 3.85 5.75
#